data_AF-A0A1G3KZT6-F1
#
_entry.id   AF-A0A1G3KZT6-F1
#
_cell.length_a   1.000
_cell.length_b   1.000
_cell.length_c   1.000
_cell.angle_alpha   90.00
_cell.angle_beta   90.00
_cell.angle_gamma   90.00
#
_symmetry.space_group_name_H-M   'P 1'
#
loop_
_entity.id
_entity.type
_entity.pdbx_description
1 polymer ?
#
loop_
_entity_poly.entity_id
_entity_poly.type
_entity_poly.pdbx_seq_one_letter_code
_entity_poly.pdbx_strand_id
1 'polypeptide(L)'
;MENTSNNAEKERWKRWTESMEKVALEIRRQDERGVIEQAKIDGEKIGIEKGIEKGIEKGIEKGMEKGIEIGMEKGMEKGIEIGMEKGKMEEKKEFAISLSKLGWSKEQISQILKISEDEVERF
;
A
#
# COMPACT_ATOMS: atom_id res chain seq x y z
N MET A 1 -26.32 -54.42 64.38
CA MET A 1 -25.49 -53.22 64.13
C MET A 1 -24.57 -53.36 62.91
N GLU A 2 -24.34 -54.57 62.36
CA GLU A 2 -23.45 -54.77 61.19
C GLU A 2 -24.03 -54.28 59.84
N ASN A 3 -25.34 -54.39 59.63
CA ASN A 3 -25.97 -54.03 58.34
C ASN A 3 -25.91 -52.52 58.02
N THR A 4 -25.89 -51.68 59.05
CA THR A 4 -25.79 -50.21 58.91
C THR A 4 -24.38 -49.76 58.53
N SER A 5 -23.34 -50.49 58.95
CA SER A 5 -21.94 -50.17 58.63
C SER A 5 -21.61 -50.47 57.17
N ASN A 6 -22.06 -51.62 56.67
CA ASN A 6 -21.85 -52.04 55.28
C ASN A 6 -22.58 -51.11 54.28
N ASN A 7 -23.77 -50.62 54.64
CA ASN A 7 -24.49 -49.65 53.80
C ASN A 7 -23.81 -48.27 53.78
N ALA A 8 -23.28 -47.82 54.92
CA ALA A 8 -22.54 -46.56 55.00
C ALA A 8 -21.21 -46.59 54.23
N GLU A 9 -20.57 -47.75 54.14
CA GLU A 9 -19.36 -47.93 53.31
C GLU A 9 -19.70 -47.91 51.82
N LYS A 10 -20.75 -48.63 51.39
CA LYS A 10 -21.22 -48.58 49.99
C LYS A 10 -21.58 -47.18 49.54
N GLU A 11 -22.26 -46.41 50.38
CA GLU A 11 -22.59 -45.01 50.10
C GLU A 11 -21.35 -44.12 50.05
N ARG A 12 -20.33 -44.39 50.88
CA ARG A 12 -19.04 -43.70 50.79
C ARG A 12 -18.30 -44.00 49.50
N TRP A 13 -18.26 -45.26 49.08
CA TRP A 13 -17.67 -45.67 47.80
C TRP A 13 -18.39 -45.02 46.62
N LYS A 14 -19.72 -45.01 46.64
CA LYS A 14 -20.53 -44.36 45.59
C LYS A 14 -20.27 -42.87 45.49
N ARG A 15 -20.21 -42.15 46.63
CA ARG A 15 -19.86 -40.72 46.64
C ARG A 15 -18.44 -40.48 46.16
N TRP A 16 -17.50 -41.35 46.51
CA TRP A 16 -16.12 -41.23 46.06
C TRP A 16 -16.01 -41.43 44.54
N THR A 17 -16.68 -42.44 43.98
CA THR A 17 -16.70 -42.66 42.52
C THR A 17 -17.38 -41.52 41.76
N GLU A 18 -18.53 -41.02 42.25
CA GLU A 18 -19.20 -39.85 41.66
C GLU A 18 -18.33 -38.59 41.73
N SER A 19 -17.53 -38.43 42.80
CA SER A 19 -16.58 -37.34 42.92
C SER A 19 -15.44 -37.46 41.91
N MET A 20 -14.91 -38.67 41.70
CA MET A 20 -13.84 -38.92 40.74
C MET A 20 -14.30 -38.72 39.29
N GLU A 21 -15.55 -39.08 38.96
CA GLU A 21 -16.15 -38.81 37.65
C GLU A 21 -16.26 -37.31 37.37
N LYS A 22 -16.63 -36.51 38.37
CA LYS A 22 -16.67 -35.04 38.24
C LYS A 22 -15.28 -34.46 37.97
N VAL A 23 -14.26 -34.95 38.67
CA VAL A 23 -12.86 -34.52 38.43
C VAL A 23 -12.41 -34.89 37.03
N ALA A 24 -12.71 -36.11 36.55
CA ALA A 24 -12.37 -36.55 35.21
C ALA A 24 -13.08 -35.72 34.11
N LEU A 25 -14.35 -35.34 34.32
CA LEU A 25 -15.09 -34.46 33.42
C LEU A 25 -14.51 -33.04 33.38
N GLU A 26 -14.06 -32.51 34.52
CA GLU A 26 -13.45 -31.18 34.58
C GLU A 26 -12.09 -31.13 33.86
N ILE A 27 -11.26 -32.17 34.02
CA ILE A 27 -9.99 -32.31 33.30
C ILE A 27 -10.24 -32.34 31.79
N ARG A 28 -11.20 -33.14 31.30
CA ARG A 28 -11.56 -33.18 29.88
C ARG A 28 -12.02 -31.82 29.35
N ARG A 29 -12.82 -31.10 30.13
CA ARG A 29 -13.26 -29.73 29.79
C ARG A 29 -12.11 -28.74 29.72
N GLN A 30 -11.10 -28.86 30.59
CA GLN A 30 -9.91 -28.01 30.53
C GLN A 30 -9.08 -28.30 29.28
N ASP A 31 -8.87 -29.57 28.94
CA ASP A 31 -8.16 -29.97 27.72
C ASP A 31 -8.89 -29.46 26.47
N GLU A 32 -10.21 -29.63 26.40
CA GLU A 32 -11.04 -29.10 25.30
C GLU A 32 -10.94 -27.57 25.18
N ARG A 33 -10.98 -26.84 26.30
CA ARG A 33 -10.79 -25.38 26.31
C ARG A 33 -9.40 -24.98 25.81
N GLY A 34 -8.35 -25.70 26.22
CA GLY A 34 -6.99 -25.43 25.76
C GLY A 34 -6.86 -25.59 24.25
N VAL A 35 -7.47 -26.63 23.67
CA VAL A 35 -7.48 -26.86 22.22
C VAL A 35 -8.24 -25.74 21.48
N ILE A 36 -9.41 -25.33 21.98
CA ILE A 36 -10.21 -24.27 21.37
C ILE A 36 -9.47 -22.93 21.42
N GLU A 37 -8.85 -22.59 22.54
CA GLU A 37 -8.09 -21.35 22.69
C GLU A 37 -6.88 -21.33 21.75
N GLN A 38 -6.15 -22.44 21.65
CA GLN A 38 -5.03 -22.54 20.72
C GLN A 38 -5.48 -22.39 19.27
N ALA A 39 -6.59 -23.04 18.89
CA ALA A 39 -7.14 -22.93 17.53
C ALA A 39 -7.56 -21.48 17.20
N LYS A 40 -8.08 -20.74 18.19
CA LYS A 40 -8.41 -19.32 18.03
C LYS A 40 -7.16 -18.47 17.81
N ILE A 41 -6.12 -18.67 18.63
CA ILE A 41 -4.83 -17.98 18.51
C ILE A 41 -4.21 -18.24 17.14
N ASP A 42 -4.18 -19.51 16.71
CA ASP A 42 -3.63 -19.89 15.40
C ASP A 42 -4.45 -19.30 14.25
N GLY A 43 -5.78 -19.32 14.36
CA GLY A 43 -6.68 -18.71 13.39
C GLY A 43 -6.48 -17.20 13.26
N GLU A 44 -6.35 -16.48 14.39
CA GLU A 44 -6.05 -15.05 14.42
C GLU A 44 -4.68 -14.75 13.80
N LYS A 45 -3.65 -15.53 14.18
CA LYS A 45 -2.30 -15.38 13.63
C LYS A 45 -2.27 -15.56 12.12
N ILE A 46 -2.86 -16.65 11.63
CA ILE A 46 -2.94 -16.94 10.19
C ILE A 46 -3.76 -15.88 9.46
N GLY A 47 -4.85 -15.41 10.07
CA GLY A 47 -5.70 -14.36 9.52
C GLY A 47 -4.95 -13.04 9.35
N ILE A 48 -4.22 -12.62 10.39
CA ILE A 48 -3.39 -11.41 10.37
C ILE A 48 -2.28 -11.54 9.34
N GLU A 49 -1.53 -12.64 9.34
CA GLU A 49 -0.41 -12.86 8.42
C GLU A 49 -0.88 -12.80 6.95
N LYS A 50 -1.93 -13.56 6.60
CA LYS A 50 -2.50 -13.54 5.24
C LYS A 50 -3.12 -12.19 4.88
N GLY A 51 -3.72 -11.51 5.85
CA GLY A 51 -4.33 -10.21 5.64
C GLY A 51 -3.30 -9.12 5.33
N ILE A 52 -2.20 -9.10 6.10
CA ILE A 52 -1.09 -8.18 5.91
C ILE A 52 -0.38 -8.46 4.59
N GLU A 53 -0.04 -9.71 4.30
CA GLU A 53 0.65 -10.10 3.07
C GLU A 53 -0.15 -9.66 1.84
N LYS A 54 -1.43 -10.07 1.75
CA LYS A 54 -2.30 -9.70 0.62
C LYS A 54 -2.59 -8.21 0.54
N GLY A 55 -2.71 -7.54 1.68
CA GLY A 55 -2.98 -6.10 1.75
C GLY A 55 -1.79 -5.28 1.26
N ILE A 56 -0.59 -5.62 1.72
CA ILE A 56 0.66 -4.96 1.32
C ILE A 56 0.95 -5.23 -0.15
N GLU A 57 0.89 -6.48 -0.60
CA GLU A 57 1.18 -6.85 -2.00
C GLU A 57 0.27 -6.08 -2.96
N LYS A 58 -1.05 -6.15 -2.76
CA LYS A 58 -2.03 -5.44 -3.61
C LYS A 58 -1.92 -3.92 -3.51
N GLY A 59 -1.59 -3.42 -2.32
CA GLY A 59 -1.46 -1.98 -2.08
C GLY A 59 -0.24 -1.40 -2.80
N ILE A 60 0.91 -2.08 -2.68
CA ILE A 60 2.16 -1.69 -3.34
C ILE A 60 2.03 -1.82 -4.85
N GLU A 61 1.56 -2.96 -5.36
CA GLU A 61 1.42 -3.20 -6.79
C GLU A 61 0.55 -2.12 -7.45
N LYS A 62 -0.67 -1.92 -6.95
CA LYS A 62 -1.59 -0.92 -7.51
C LYS A 62 -1.13 0.51 -7.31
N GLY A 63 -0.50 0.81 -6.17
CA GLY A 63 0.00 2.14 -5.86
C GLY A 63 1.18 2.52 -6.75
N MET A 64 2.11 1.58 -6.95
CA MET A 64 3.31 1.78 -7.75
C MET A 64 2.98 1.84 -9.24
N GLU A 65 2.14 0.94 -9.75
CA GLU A 65 1.72 0.93 -11.16
C GLU A 65 1.05 2.26 -11.54
N LYS A 66 0.02 2.68 -10.79
CA LYS A 66 -0.68 3.95 -11.05
C LYS A 66 0.21 5.17 -10.85
N GLY A 67 1.08 5.14 -9.83
CA GLY A 67 1.97 6.25 -9.52
C GLY A 67 3.00 6.47 -10.62
N ILE A 68 3.61 5.39 -11.11
CA ILE A 68 4.60 5.43 -12.20
C ILE A 68 3.93 5.84 -13.50
N GLU A 69 2.80 5.23 -13.87
CA GLU A 69 2.10 5.53 -15.13
C GLU A 69 1.71 7.02 -15.22
N ILE A 70 0.98 7.53 -14.23
CA ILE A 70 0.53 8.93 -14.20
C ILE A 70 1.72 9.89 -14.09
N GLY A 71 2.73 9.52 -13.31
CA GLY A 71 3.93 10.35 -13.12
C GLY A 71 4.76 10.48 -14.40
N MET A 72 4.98 9.35 -15.10
CA MET A 72 5.72 9.32 -16.35
C MET A 72 4.98 10.03 -17.47
N GLU A 73 3.69 9.79 -17.64
CA GLU A 73 2.88 10.41 -18.69
C GLU A 73 2.91 11.95 -18.55
N LYS A 74 2.58 12.47 -17.37
CA LYS A 74 2.58 13.91 -17.11
C LYS A 74 3.98 14.53 -17.16
N GLY A 75 4.98 13.81 -16.69
CA GLY A 75 6.37 14.28 -16.71
C GLY A 75 6.91 14.39 -18.14
N MET A 76 6.63 13.38 -18.97
CA MET A 76 7.05 13.32 -20.35
C MET A 76 6.32 14.35 -21.21
N GLU A 77 5.00 14.47 -21.08
CA GLU A 77 4.20 15.46 -21.82
C GLU A 77 4.71 16.89 -21.56
N LYS A 78 4.83 17.28 -20.29
CA LYS A 78 5.37 18.61 -19.92
C LYS A 78 6.81 18.80 -20.35
N GLY A 79 7.63 17.77 -20.22
CA GLY A 79 9.04 17.83 -20.63
C GLY A 79 9.20 18.07 -22.12
N ILE A 80 8.40 17.37 -22.94
CA ILE A 80 8.39 17.53 -24.40
C ILE A 80 7.87 18.93 -24.77
N GLU A 81 6.76 19.38 -24.19
CA GLU A 81 6.17 20.68 -24.49
C GLU A 81 7.17 21.82 -24.21
N ILE A 82 7.74 21.86 -23.00
CA ILE A 82 8.72 22.88 -22.61
C ILE A 82 9.99 22.78 -23.49
N GLY A 83 10.45 21.56 -23.76
CA GLY A 83 11.63 21.34 -24.60
C GLY A 83 11.43 21.84 -26.03
N MET A 84 10.27 21.56 -26.63
CA MET A 84 9.92 22.00 -27.98
C MET A 84 9.76 23.52 -28.05
N GLU A 85 9.11 24.15 -27.07
CA GLU A 85 8.94 25.60 -27.02
C GLU A 85 10.31 26.29 -26.89
N LYS A 86 11.16 25.80 -25.98
CA LYS A 86 12.52 26.31 -25.81
C LYS A 86 13.35 26.17 -27.09
N GLY A 87 13.31 25.00 -27.74
CA GLY A 87 14.02 24.78 -29.00
C GLY A 87 13.57 25.73 -30.12
N LYS A 88 12.26 25.95 -30.26
CA LYS A 88 11.72 26.93 -31.24
C LYS A 88 12.18 28.35 -30.92
N MET A 89 12.26 28.73 -29.65
CA MET A 89 12.73 30.05 -29.24
C MET A 89 14.24 30.23 -29.46
N GLU A 90 15.03 29.19 -29.20
CA GLU A 90 16.47 29.17 -29.50
C GLU A 90 16.72 29.31 -31.01
N GLU A 91 15.96 28.61 -31.85
CA GLU A 91 16.04 28.74 -33.32
C GLU A 91 15.69 30.16 -33.77
N LYS A 92 14.57 30.73 -33.28
CA LYS A 92 14.19 32.12 -33.58
C LYS A 92 15.27 33.10 -33.16
N LYS A 93 15.89 32.89 -32.00
CA LYS A 93 16.99 33.72 -31.49
C LYS A 93 18.20 33.66 -32.41
N GLU A 94 18.66 32.48 -32.79
CA GLU A 94 19.80 32.33 -33.70
C GLU A 94 19.54 32.97 -35.06
N PHE A 95 18.32 32.83 -35.58
CA PHE A 95 17.93 33.45 -36.84
C PHE A 95 17.86 34.97 -36.74
N ALA A 96 17.30 35.52 -35.65
CA ALA A 96 17.29 36.96 -35.38
C ALA A 96 18.71 37.55 -35.33
N ILE A 97 19.62 36.89 -34.62
CA ILE A 97 21.03 37.30 -34.54
C ILE A 97 21.68 37.31 -35.93
N SER A 98 21.37 36.30 -36.76
CA SER A 98 21.90 36.21 -38.12
C SER A 98 21.40 37.35 -39.01
N LEU A 99 20.10 37.69 -38.94
CA LEU A 99 19.52 38.81 -39.68
C LEU A 99 20.08 40.16 -39.20
N SER A 100 20.25 40.33 -37.90
CA SER A 100 20.85 41.54 -37.32
C SER A 100 22.27 41.76 -37.83
N LYS A 101 23.09 40.70 -37.91
CA LYS A 101 24.44 40.74 -38.50
C LYS A 101 24.46 41.13 -39.97
N LEU A 102 23.37 40.85 -40.70
CA LEU A 102 23.20 41.26 -42.10
C LEU A 102 22.67 42.70 -42.25
N GLY A 103 22.48 43.42 -41.14
CA GLY A 103 22.05 44.82 -41.14
C GLY A 103 20.54 45.04 -41.19
N TRP A 104 19.74 44.00 -40.93
CA TRP A 104 18.28 44.12 -40.88
C TRP A 104 17.84 44.89 -39.62
N SER A 105 16.79 45.71 -39.76
CA SER A 105 16.22 46.47 -38.64
C SER A 105 15.37 45.58 -37.74
N LYS A 106 15.16 46.01 -36.49
CA LYS A 106 14.36 45.26 -35.50
C LYS A 106 12.93 45.05 -35.99
N GLU A 107 12.34 46.06 -36.65
CA GLU A 107 11.00 46.01 -37.22
C GLU A 107 10.89 44.93 -38.30
N GLN A 108 11.90 44.81 -39.17
CA GLN A 108 11.92 43.79 -40.23
C GLN A 108 12.08 42.38 -39.65
N ILE A 109 12.94 42.22 -38.64
CA ILE A 109 13.17 40.93 -37.96
C ILE A 109 11.90 40.48 -37.22
N SER A 110 11.26 41.40 -36.50
CA SER A 110 9.96 41.21 -35.82
C SER A 110 8.89 40.70 -36.78
N GLN A 111 8.75 41.33 -37.95
CA GLN A 111 7.79 40.91 -38.98
C GLN A 111 8.07 39.51 -39.55
N ILE A 112 9.34 39.15 -39.81
CA ILE A 112 9.71 37.84 -40.34
C ILE A 112 9.47 36.73 -39.31
N LEU A 113 9.94 36.95 -38.08
CA LEU A 113 9.90 35.95 -37.02
C LEU A 113 8.54 35.87 -36.32
N LYS A 114 7.64 36.82 -36.60
CA LYS A 114 6.33 36.98 -35.96
C LYS A 114 6.45 37.00 -34.43
N ILE A 115 7.38 37.80 -33.95
CA ILE A 115 7.64 38.06 -32.53
C ILE A 115 7.65 39.57 -32.30
N SER A 116 7.45 40.00 -31.07
CA SER A 116 7.50 41.42 -30.73
C SER A 116 8.90 42.02 -30.89
N GLU A 117 9.00 43.32 -31.15
CA GLU A 117 10.30 44.01 -31.20
C GLU A 117 11.03 43.95 -29.85
N ASP A 118 10.28 43.94 -28.74
CA ASP A 118 10.82 43.71 -27.40
C ASP A 118 11.46 42.32 -27.25
N GLU A 119 10.86 41.28 -27.86
CA GLU A 119 11.47 39.94 -27.89
C GLU A 119 12.73 39.90 -28.75
N VAL A 120 12.74 40.60 -29.89
CA VAL A 120 13.94 40.76 -30.73
C VAL A 120 15.05 41.48 -29.96
N GLU A 121 14.72 42.49 -29.14
CA GLU A 121 15.68 43.23 -28.32
C GLU A 121 16.25 42.40 -27.15
N ARG A 122 15.50 41.41 -26.66
CA ARG A 122 15.95 40.49 -25.61
C ARG A 122 16.91 39.39 -26.11
N PHE A 123 17.04 39.20 -27.42
CA PHE A 123 17.89 38.18 -28.04
C PHE A 123 19.36 38.60 -28.09
#